data_AF-A0A7L8RUN5-F1
#
_entry.id   AF-A0A7L8RUN5-F1
#
_cell.length_a   1.000
_cell.length_b   1.000
_cell.length_c   1.000
_cell.angle_alpha   90.00
_cell.angle_beta   90.00
_cell.angle_gamma   90.00
#
_symmetry.space_group_name_H-M   'P 1'
#
loop_
_entity.id
_entity.type
_entity.pdbx_description
1 polymer ?
#
loop_
_entity_poly.entity_id
_entity_poly.type
_entity_poly.pdbx_seq_one_letter_code
_entity_poly.pdbx_strand_id
1 'polypeptide(L)'
;MLITCPYCGPRDVSEFAYQGDGNRTRPDPASTDAEAWSAYVYDRLNPAGIHNEIWQHAGGCRAHLAVVRDTLTHEIKSVRFAREHGAPPHGRRTSGAKA
;
A
#
# COMPACT_ATOMS: atom_id res chain seq x y z
N MET A 1 1.19 -12.65 11.28
CA MET A 1 0.75 -12.57 9.86
C MET A 1 2.01 -12.38 9.01
N LEU A 2 2.12 -13.03 7.85
CA LEU A 2 3.26 -12.88 6.93
C LEU A 2 2.90 -11.94 5.79
N ILE A 3 3.69 -10.89 5.58
CA ILE A 3 3.56 -9.98 4.42
C ILE A 3 4.71 -10.24 3.46
N THR A 4 4.40 -10.58 2.21
CA THR A 4 5.40 -10.85 1.16
C THR A 4 5.86 -9.55 0.52
N CYS A 5 6.87 -8.91 1.10
CA CYS A 5 7.48 -7.72 0.52
C CYS A 5 8.08 -8.05 -0.86
N PRO A 6 7.74 -7.32 -1.94
CA PRO A 6 8.24 -7.61 -3.28
C PRO A 6 9.77 -7.55 -3.43
N TYR A 7 10.44 -6.88 -2.49
CA TYR A 7 11.90 -6.80 -2.43
C TYR A 7 12.51 -7.79 -1.42
N CYS A 8 11.97 -7.87 -0.19
CA CYS A 8 12.58 -8.64 0.90
C CYS A 8 12.07 -10.08 1.03
N GLY A 9 11.03 -10.46 0.27
CA GLY A 9 10.32 -11.73 0.44
C GLY A 9 9.35 -11.74 1.63
N PRO A 10 8.88 -12.93 2.04
CA PRO A 10 7.99 -13.10 3.20
C PRO A 10 8.67 -12.65 4.49
N ARG A 11 8.02 -11.73 5.22
CA ARG A 11 8.48 -11.23 6.52
C ARG A 11 7.32 -11.16 7.51
N ASP A 12 7.65 -11.24 8.79
CA ASP A 12 6.64 -11.11 9.84
C ASP A 12 6.09 -9.68 9.89
N VAL A 13 4.80 -9.55 10.20
CA VAL A 13 4.09 -8.27 10.31
C VAL A 13 4.76 -7.28 11.26
N SER A 14 5.49 -7.75 12.28
CA SER A 14 6.23 -6.89 13.22
C SER A 14 7.31 -6.02 12.56
N GLU A 15 7.80 -6.38 11.36
CA GLU A 15 8.73 -5.54 10.59
C GLU A 15 8.02 -4.38 9.86
N PHE A 16 6.68 -4.34 9.85
CA PHE A 16 5.91 -3.40 9.06
C PHE A 16 5.12 -2.41 9.93
N ALA A 17 5.07 -1.17 9.48
CA ALA A 17 4.23 -0.12 10.04
C ALA A 17 2.98 0.06 9.17
N TYR A 18 1.80 0.05 9.78
CA TYR A 18 0.54 0.34 9.10
C TYR A 18 0.41 1.84 8.82
N GLN A 19 0.00 2.20 7.60
CA GLN A 19 -0.11 3.59 7.13
C GLN A 19 -1.55 3.99 6.76
N GLY A 20 -2.52 3.10 7.03
CA GLY A 20 -3.95 3.38 6.83
C GLY A 20 -4.48 3.01 5.45
N ASP A 21 -5.64 3.58 5.15
CA ASP A 21 -6.41 3.34 3.93
C ASP A 21 -5.65 3.77 2.66
N GLY A 22 -5.59 2.86 1.69
CA GLY A 22 -4.92 3.01 0.40
C GLY A 22 -5.79 3.55 -0.72
N ASN A 23 -7.07 3.84 -0.47
CA ASN A 23 -8.00 4.39 -1.46
C ASN A 23 -8.00 5.93 -1.52
N ARG A 24 -7.21 6.59 -0.66
CA ARG A 24 -7.18 8.05 -0.56
C ARG A 24 -6.51 8.68 -1.77
N THR A 25 -7.20 9.65 -2.37
CA THR A 25 -6.63 10.52 -3.40
C THR A 25 -6.37 11.89 -2.79
N ARG A 26 -5.12 12.34 -2.88
CA ARG A 26 -4.76 13.68 -2.40
C ARG A 26 -5.32 14.73 -3.37
N PRO A 27 -6.02 15.76 -2.88
CA PRO A 27 -6.42 16.90 -3.71
C PRO A 27 -5.20 17.60 -4.33
N ASP A 28 -5.43 18.36 -5.39
CA ASP A 28 -4.39 19.24 -5.95
C ASP A 28 -3.88 20.18 -4.83
N PRO A 29 -2.55 20.29 -4.60
CA PRO A 29 -1.98 21.18 -3.61
C PRO A 29 -2.43 22.65 -3.71
N ALA A 30 -2.78 23.13 -4.90
CA ALA A 30 -3.27 24.48 -5.15
C ALA A 30 -4.80 24.61 -4.99
N SER A 31 -5.52 23.51 -4.75
CA SER A 31 -6.97 23.54 -4.53
C SER A 31 -7.30 24.26 -3.24
N THR A 32 -8.26 25.19 -3.32
CA THR A 32 -8.86 25.86 -2.15
C THR A 32 -10.14 25.19 -1.67
N ASP A 33 -10.48 24.01 -2.21
CA ASP A 33 -11.65 23.23 -1.81
C ASP A 33 -11.44 22.62 -0.41
N ALA A 34 -11.96 23.31 0.60
CA ALA A 34 -11.84 22.91 2.00
C ALA A 34 -12.55 21.58 2.31
N GLU A 35 -13.62 21.23 1.61
CA GLU A 35 -14.36 19.99 1.83
C GLU A 35 -13.54 18.80 1.33
N ALA A 36 -12.99 18.89 0.12
CA ALA A 36 -12.08 17.88 -0.42
C ALA A 36 -10.84 17.67 0.46
N TRP A 37 -10.26 18.76 0.98
CA TRP A 37 -9.15 18.67 1.94
C TRP A 37 -9.54 18.02 3.26
N SER A 38 -10.71 18.39 3.82
CA SER A 38 -11.22 17.80 5.05
C SER A 38 -11.41 16.28 4.89
N ALA A 39 -12.09 15.86 3.82
CA ALA A 39 -12.29 14.44 3.51
C ALA A 39 -10.96 13.70 3.35
N TYR A 40 -9.99 14.27 2.62
CA TYR A 40 -8.66 13.66 2.47
C TYR A 40 -7.92 13.50 3.81
N VAL A 41 -7.97 14.51 4.67
CA VAL A 41 -7.25 14.49 5.96
C VAL A 41 -7.91 13.55 6.95
N TYR A 42 -9.24 13.56 7.07
CA TYR A 42 -9.95 12.91 8.16
C TYR A 42 -10.70 11.63 7.79
N ASP A 43 -11.27 11.54 6.59
CA ASP A 43 -12.16 10.42 6.23
C ASP A 43 -11.38 9.19 5.80
N ARG A 44 -11.80 8.01 6.27
CA ARG A 44 -11.18 6.73 5.94
C ARG A 44 -12.25 5.68 5.72
N LEU A 45 -12.06 4.84 4.71
CA LEU A 45 -12.82 3.59 4.63
C LEU A 45 -12.35 2.66 5.75
N ASN A 46 -13.31 2.08 6.48
CA ASN A 46 -13.08 1.08 7.50
C ASN A 46 -13.97 -0.16 7.25
N PRO A 47 -13.74 -0.90 6.15
CA PRO A 47 -14.57 -2.04 5.80
C PRO A 47 -14.27 -3.24 6.69
N ALA A 48 -15.32 -3.97 7.07
CA ALA A 48 -15.21 -5.33 7.59
C ALA A 48 -15.12 -6.31 6.40
N GLY A 49 -13.94 -6.90 6.18
CA GLY A 49 -13.63 -7.73 5.02
C GLY A 49 -12.49 -7.14 4.18
N ILE A 50 -12.58 -7.24 2.85
CA ILE A 50 -11.50 -6.82 1.95
C ILE A 50 -11.22 -5.31 2.07
N HIS A 51 -9.96 -4.97 2.37
CA HIS A 51 -9.46 -3.61 2.49
C HIS A 51 -8.18 -3.41 1.67
N ASN A 52 -8.09 -2.25 1.00
CA ASN A 52 -6.86 -1.78 0.37
C ASN A 52 -6.10 -0.90 1.37
N GLU A 53 -4.92 -1.35 1.77
CA GLU A 53 -4.14 -0.78 2.85
C GLU A 53 -2.76 -0.33 2.35
N ILE A 54 -2.21 0.70 2.98
CA ILE A 54 -0.79 1.06 2.83
C ILE A 54 -0.02 0.58 4.04
N TRP A 55 1.12 -0.05 3.79
CA TRP A 55 2.07 -0.49 4.81
C TRP A 55 3.47 -0.01 4.44
N GLN A 56 4.33 0.23 5.42
CA GLN A 56 5.74 0.50 5.22
C GLN A 56 6.58 -0.65 5.78
N HIS A 57 7.54 -1.18 5.02
CA HIS A 57 8.48 -2.18 5.53
C HIS A 57 9.59 -1.53 6.38
N ALA A 58 9.21 -0.99 7.53
CA ALA A 58 10.04 -0.14 8.38
C ALA A 58 11.29 -0.86 8.93
N GLY A 59 11.17 -2.13 9.29
CA GLY A 59 12.27 -2.99 9.75
C GLY A 59 13.13 -3.58 8.63
N GLY A 60 12.89 -3.20 7.36
CA GLY A 60 13.58 -3.76 6.20
C GLY A 60 13.90 -2.72 5.14
N CYS A 61 13.37 -2.89 3.92
CA CYS A 61 13.74 -2.04 2.78
C CYS A 61 13.15 -0.62 2.82
N ARG A 62 12.30 -0.31 3.81
CA ARG A 62 11.62 0.97 4.01
C ARG A 62 10.66 1.38 2.89
N ALA A 63 10.40 0.50 1.93
CA ALA A 63 9.44 0.74 0.85
C ALA A 63 8.01 0.78 1.39
N HIS A 64 7.17 1.61 0.75
CA HIS A 64 5.73 1.59 0.95
C HIS A 64 5.10 0.56 0.02
N LEU A 65 4.21 -0.23 0.57
CA LEU A 65 3.52 -1.33 -0.06
C LEU A 65 2.03 -1.03 -0.04
N ALA A 66 1.35 -1.38 -1.13
CA ALA A 66 -0.09 -1.52 -1.11
C ALA A 66 -0.43 -2.99 -0.91
N VAL A 67 -1.26 -3.25 0.09
CA VAL A 67 -1.65 -4.59 0.54
C VAL A 67 -3.17 -4.69 0.44
N VAL A 68 -3.66 -5.75 -0.20
CA VAL A 68 -5.10 -6.08 -0.18
C VAL A 68 -5.28 -7.22 0.81
N ARG A 69 -6.02 -6.97 1.88
CA ARG A 69 -6.17 -7.90 3.00
C ARG A 69 -7.61 -7.98 3.45
N ASP A 70 -8.05 -9.16 3.85
CA ASP A 70 -9.30 -9.31 4.59
C ASP A 70 -9.10 -8.91 6.06
N THR A 71 -9.84 -7.91 6.55
CA THR A 71 -9.71 -7.40 7.92
C THR A 71 -10.26 -8.31 9.00
N LEU A 72 -11.10 -9.29 8.63
CA LEU A 72 -11.68 -10.27 9.53
C LEU A 72 -10.80 -11.52 9.66
N THR A 73 -10.19 -11.97 8.57
CA THR A 73 -9.40 -13.22 8.55
C THR A 73 -7.89 -13.01 8.52
N HIS A 74 -7.44 -11.79 8.21
CA HIS A 74 -6.05 -11.43 7.93
C HIS A 74 -5.43 -12.14 6.71
N GLU A 75 -6.25 -12.75 5.86
CA GLU A 75 -5.78 -13.29 4.58
C GLU A 75 -5.32 -12.15 3.66
N ILE A 76 -4.07 -12.23 3.17
CA ILE A 76 -3.52 -11.26 2.23
C ILE A 76 -3.75 -11.77 0.80
N LYS A 77 -4.53 -11.02 0.02
CA LYS A 77 -4.84 -11.30 -1.38
C LYS A 77 -3.77 -10.81 -2.33
N SER A 78 -3.13 -9.67 -2.04
CA SER A 78 -2.02 -9.17 -2.85
C SER A 78 -1.10 -8.20 -2.09
N VAL A 79 0.15 -8.13 -2.52
CA VAL A 79 1.15 -7.16 -2.07
C VAL A 79 1.89 -6.62 -3.29
N ARG A 80 1.98 -5.29 -3.42
CA ARG A 80 2.73 -4.60 -4.49
C ARG A 80 3.40 -3.34 -3.95
N PHE A 81 4.32 -2.75 -4.70
CA PHE A 81 4.82 -1.43 -4.31
C PHE A 81 3.72 -0.38 -4.41
N ALA A 82 3.63 0.53 -3.44
CA ALA A 82 2.62 1.58 -3.43
C ALA A 82 2.71 2.50 -4.66
N ARG A 83 3.90 2.70 -5.23
CA ARG A 83 4.10 3.46 -6.48
C ARG A 83 3.46 2.81 -7.72
N GLU A 84 3.12 1.52 -7.65
CA GLU A 84 2.43 0.77 -8.70
C GLU A 84 0.92 0.67 -8.42
N HIS A 85 0.45 1.24 -7.30
CA HIS A 85 -0.95 1.25 -6.92
C HIS A 85 -1.74 2.20 -7.82
N GLY A 86 -2.72 1.68 -8.56
CA GLY A 86 -3.52 2.46 -9.52
C GLY A 86 -2.89 2.64 -10.90
N ALA A 87 -1.63 2.23 -11.09
CA ALA A 87 -0.98 2.18 -12.40
C ALA A 87 -1.24 0.82 -13.09
N PRO A 88 -1.37 0.77 -14.43
CA PRO A 88 -1.34 -0.52 -15.15
C PRO A 88 -0.01 -1.23 -14.85
N PRO A 89 0.00 -2.58 -14.79
CA PRO A 89 1.21 -3.32 -14.45
C PRO A 89 2.31 -2.99 -15.47
N HIS A 90 3.35 -2.27 -15.03
CA HIS A 90 4.55 -2.15 -15.83
C HIS A 90 5.25 -3.51 -15.83
N GLY A 91 5.37 -4.09 -17.03
CA GLY A 91 6.08 -5.34 -17.24
C GLY A 91 7.42 -5.31 -16.52
N ARG A 92 7.74 -6.39 -15.78
CA ARG A 92 9.02 -6.55 -15.10
C ARG A 92 10.13 -6.11 -16.05
N ARG A 93 10.88 -5.05 -15.70
CA ARG A 93 12.20 -4.85 -16.28
C ARG A 93 13.02 -6.06 -15.85
N THR A 94 13.19 -7.01 -16.77
CA THR A 94 14.22 -8.02 -16.65
C THR A 94 15.53 -7.26 -16.52
N SER A 95 16.15 -7.32 -15.33
CA SER A 95 17.55 -6.94 -15.18
C SER A 95 18.32 -7.75 -16.21
N GLY A 96 18.93 -7.06 -17.17
CA GLY A 96 19.75 -7.70 -18.20
C GLY A 96 20.74 -8.65 -17.53
N ALA A 97 20.63 -9.93 -17.89
CA ALA A 97 21.71 -10.87 -17.67
C ALA A 97 22.93 -10.36 -18.47
N LYS A 98 24.07 -10.36 -17.80
CA LYS A 98 25.39 -9.93 -18.26
C LYS A 98 25.75 -10.51 -19.65
N ALA A 99 26.57 -9.75 -20.37
CA ALA A 99 27.71 -10.27 -21.13
C ALA A 99 28.98 -9.79 -20.42
#